data_AF-A0A532CN31-F1
#
_entry.id   AF-A0A532CN31-F1
#
_cell.length_a   1.000
_cell.length_b   1.000
_cell.length_c   1.000
_cell.angle_alpha   90.00
_cell.angle_beta   90.00
_cell.angle_gamma   90.00
#
_symmetry.space_group_name_H-M   'P 1'
#
loop_
_entity.id
_entity.type
_entity.pdbx_description
1 polymer ?
#
loop_
_entity_poly.entity_id
_entity_poly.type
_entity_poly.pdbx_seq_one_letter_code
_entity_poly.pdbx_strand_id
1 'polypeptide(L)'
;MTWRLVTESDLASFSVPRQFLSFSDAYLDSASRLCTVLKRSPRKSNYARGSVVLYLTFHAIELFLKGTILERNPEEKLINHDIQVLSNRYYNLYRGRKYKFHVPFISREKVDLGEIFDPEIVEDVKVYIKESEKKNPLDQRHRYPRNLKGQPWRGSVGFEPGSFLFVIKKLKADIARLTNLIFPANNVARRTPKKAARRV
;
A
#
# COMPACT_ATOMS: atom_id res chain seq x y z
N MET A 1 -17.24 -30.83 13.47
CA MET A 1 -16.67 -29.55 13.01
C MET A 1 -16.11 -28.84 14.22
N THR A 2 -14.81 -28.56 14.23
CA THR A 2 -14.15 -27.77 15.28
C THR A 2 -14.20 -26.31 14.87
N TRP A 3 -14.97 -25.51 15.61
CA TRP A 3 -15.00 -24.06 15.44
C TRP A 3 -13.81 -23.45 16.20
N ARG A 4 -13.03 -22.60 15.53
CA ARG A 4 -11.99 -21.78 16.17
C ARG A 4 -12.41 -20.33 16.05
N LEU A 5 -12.63 -19.67 17.20
CA LEU A 5 -12.76 -18.23 17.27
C LEU A 5 -11.37 -17.60 17.08
N VAL A 6 -11.28 -16.60 16.20
CA VAL A 6 -10.06 -15.81 15.92
C VAL A 6 -10.30 -14.42 16.50
N THR A 7 -9.33 -13.87 17.22
CA THR A 7 -9.49 -12.58 17.93
C THR A 7 -8.26 -11.70 17.73
N GLU A 8 -8.36 -10.43 18.13
CA GLU A 8 -7.22 -9.50 18.13
C GLU A 8 -6.00 -10.02 18.91
N SER A 9 -6.21 -10.95 19.86
CA SER A 9 -5.13 -11.59 20.61
C SER A 9 -4.15 -12.37 19.72
N ASP A 10 -4.58 -12.83 18.53
CA ASP A 10 -3.72 -13.47 17.54
C ASP A 10 -2.59 -12.52 17.03
N LEU A 11 -2.74 -11.20 17.22
CA LEU A 11 -1.74 -10.19 16.87
C LEU A 11 -1.03 -9.56 18.09
N ALA A 12 -1.49 -9.84 19.31
CA ALA A 12 -1.01 -9.17 20.52
C ALA A 12 0.48 -9.42 20.81
N SER A 13 1.01 -10.57 20.40
CA SER A 13 2.44 -10.89 20.53
C SER A 13 3.34 -10.16 19.52
N PHE A 14 2.77 -9.50 18.51
CA PHE A 14 3.54 -8.82 17.48
C PHE A 14 3.81 -7.36 17.85
N SER A 15 5.00 -6.88 17.52
CA SER A 15 5.28 -5.44 17.52
C SER A 15 4.34 -4.72 16.56
N VAL A 16 4.04 -3.44 16.83
CA VAL A 16 3.18 -2.63 15.95
C VAL A 16 3.59 -2.71 14.46
N PRO A 17 4.88 -2.59 14.08
CA PRO A 17 5.32 -2.84 12.70
C PRO A 17 4.88 -4.18 12.12
N ARG A 18 4.97 -5.27 12.90
CA ARG A 18 4.58 -6.62 12.48
C ARG A 18 3.07 -6.82 12.42
N GLN A 19 2.30 -6.10 13.24
CA GLN A 19 0.85 -6.06 13.11
C GLN A 19 0.45 -5.43 11.76
N PHE A 20 1.08 -4.30 11.39
CA PHE A 20 0.90 -3.69 10.07
C PHE A 20 1.22 -4.66 8.91
N LEU A 21 2.31 -5.42 9.02
CA LEU A 21 2.63 -6.45 8.01
C LEU A 21 1.58 -7.56 7.93
N SER A 22 1.05 -7.99 9.08
CA SER A 22 0.04 -9.04 9.14
C SER A 22 -1.25 -8.60 8.45
N PHE A 23 -1.68 -7.36 8.68
CA PHE A 23 -2.80 -6.79 7.94
C PHE A 23 -2.49 -6.61 6.45
N SER A 24 -1.30 -6.09 6.12
CA SER A 24 -0.87 -5.93 4.73
C SER A 24 -0.99 -7.24 3.93
N ASP A 25 -0.47 -8.34 4.48
CA ASP A 25 -0.55 -9.66 3.86
C ASP A 25 -2.00 -10.14 3.71
N ALA A 26 -2.82 -10.00 4.77
CA ALA A 26 -4.24 -10.40 4.73
C ALA A 26 -5.04 -9.62 3.67
N TYR A 27 -4.83 -8.31 3.56
CA TYR A 27 -5.45 -7.46 2.55
C TYR A 27 -5.01 -7.86 1.13
N LEU A 28 -3.72 -8.12 0.94
CA LEU A 28 -3.18 -8.48 -0.38
C LEU A 28 -3.60 -9.90 -0.80
N ASP A 29 -3.69 -10.84 0.13
CA ASP A 29 -4.22 -12.19 -0.14
C ASP A 29 -5.70 -12.12 -0.54
N SER A 30 -6.49 -11.33 0.19
CA SER A 30 -7.91 -11.09 -0.12
C SER A 30 -8.08 -10.47 -1.51
N ALA A 31 -7.27 -9.47 -1.85
CA ALA A 31 -7.24 -8.86 -3.18
C ALA A 31 -6.92 -9.90 -4.27
N SER A 32 -5.91 -10.75 -4.04
CA SER A 32 -5.49 -11.80 -4.96
C SER A 32 -6.59 -12.83 -5.24
N ARG A 33 -7.26 -13.28 -4.18
CA ARG A 33 -8.38 -14.25 -4.27
C ARG A 33 -9.55 -13.66 -5.04
N LEU A 34 -9.99 -12.45 -4.68
CA LEU A 34 -11.08 -11.78 -5.37
C LEU A 34 -10.74 -11.54 -6.85
N CYS A 35 -9.55 -11.01 -7.13
CA CYS A 35 -9.09 -10.77 -8.50
C CYS A 35 -9.07 -12.06 -9.34
N THR A 36 -8.65 -13.18 -8.75
CA THR A 36 -8.70 -14.50 -9.40
C THR A 36 -10.12 -14.94 -9.75
N VAL A 37 -11.09 -14.68 -8.87
CA VAL A 37 -12.51 -14.94 -9.14
C VAL A 37 -13.02 -14.06 -10.29
N LEU A 38 -12.72 -12.76 -10.28
CA LEU A 38 -13.16 -11.83 -11.33
C LEU A 38 -12.56 -12.19 -12.69
N LYS A 39 -11.28 -12.60 -12.72
CA LYS A 39 -10.62 -13.10 -13.93
C LYS A 39 -11.33 -14.33 -14.52
N ARG A 40 -11.72 -15.28 -13.66
CA ARG A 40 -12.36 -16.55 -14.08
C ARG A 40 -13.84 -16.40 -14.42
N SER A 41 -14.49 -15.31 -14.00
CA SER A 41 -15.94 -15.14 -14.14
C SER A 41 -16.28 -13.74 -14.66
N PRO A 42 -16.26 -13.52 -15.98
CA PRO A 42 -16.63 -12.23 -16.59
C PRO A 42 -17.99 -11.71 -16.12
N ARG A 43 -18.99 -12.60 -15.94
CA ARG A 43 -20.31 -12.24 -15.41
C ARG A 43 -20.29 -11.65 -13.99
N LYS A 44 -19.29 -12.01 -13.18
CA LYS A 44 -19.08 -11.45 -11.83
C LYS A 44 -18.18 -10.21 -11.87
N SER A 45 -17.41 -10.01 -12.94
CA SER A 45 -16.48 -8.91 -13.12
C SER A 45 -17.24 -7.63 -13.45
N ASN A 46 -17.45 -6.80 -12.43
CA ASN A 46 -18.00 -5.45 -12.57
C ASN A 46 -17.10 -4.46 -11.84
N TYR A 47 -17.31 -3.16 -12.12
CA TYR A 47 -16.47 -2.11 -11.56
C TYR A 47 -16.51 -2.09 -10.03
N ALA A 48 -17.67 -2.29 -9.40
CA ALA A 48 -17.78 -2.29 -7.93
C ALA A 48 -16.93 -3.38 -7.27
N ARG A 49 -16.85 -4.59 -7.85
CA ARG A 49 -15.95 -5.63 -7.35
C ARG A 49 -14.49 -5.37 -7.70
N GLY A 50 -14.24 -4.78 -8.88
CA GLY A 50 -12.90 -4.34 -9.27
C GLY A 50 -12.33 -3.26 -8.35
N SER A 51 -13.16 -2.28 -7.95
CA SER A 51 -12.77 -1.21 -7.04
C SER A 51 -12.41 -1.75 -5.66
N VAL A 52 -13.07 -2.82 -5.20
CA VAL A 52 -12.67 -3.53 -3.98
C VAL A 52 -11.28 -4.14 -4.14
N VAL A 53 -10.96 -4.80 -5.26
CA VAL A 53 -9.60 -5.32 -5.51
C VAL A 53 -8.56 -4.19 -5.46
N LEU A 54 -8.85 -3.07 -6.11
CA LEU A 54 -7.98 -1.89 -6.13
C LEU A 54 -7.77 -1.34 -4.71
N TYR A 55 -8.84 -1.18 -3.93
CA TYR A 55 -8.78 -0.71 -2.56
C TYR A 55 -7.98 -1.64 -1.65
N LEU A 56 -8.26 -2.95 -1.66
CA LEU A 56 -7.54 -3.93 -0.84
C LEU A 56 -6.05 -3.93 -1.17
N THR A 57 -5.70 -3.81 -2.46
CA THR A 57 -4.30 -3.74 -2.90
C THR A 57 -3.63 -2.43 -2.48
N PHE A 58 -4.32 -1.29 -2.64
CA PHE A 58 -3.85 0.02 -2.20
C PHE A 58 -3.58 0.00 -0.69
N HIS A 59 -4.54 -0.46 0.10
CA HIS A 59 -4.42 -0.45 1.55
C HIS A 59 -3.35 -1.44 2.04
N ALA A 60 -3.19 -2.59 1.39
CA ALA A 60 -2.08 -3.49 1.69
C ALA A 60 -0.71 -2.81 1.56
N ILE A 61 -0.51 -2.02 0.50
CA ILE A 61 0.73 -1.26 0.26
C ILE A 61 0.93 -0.21 1.34
N GLU A 62 -0.11 0.56 1.65
CA GLU A 62 -0.09 1.59 2.68
C GLU A 62 0.37 0.99 4.02
N LEU A 63 -0.24 -0.13 4.44
CA LEU A 63 0.10 -0.82 5.68
C LEU A 63 1.53 -1.39 5.66
N PHE A 64 1.99 -1.93 4.52
CA PHE A 64 3.37 -2.39 4.38
C PHE A 64 4.37 -1.25 4.55
N LEU A 65 4.13 -0.12 3.89
CA LEU A 65 4.98 1.07 3.99
C LEU A 65 4.99 1.61 5.42
N LYS A 66 3.82 1.68 6.08
CA LYS A 66 3.69 2.06 7.48
C LYS A 66 4.49 1.14 8.41
N GLY A 67 4.34 -0.18 8.25
CA GLY A 67 5.08 -1.16 9.02
C GLY A 67 6.60 -1.02 8.85
N THR A 68 7.08 -0.90 7.61
CA THR A 68 8.52 -0.73 7.33
C THR A 68 9.08 0.60 7.84
N ILE A 69 8.33 1.70 7.76
CA ILE A 69 8.74 3.00 8.31
C ILE A 69 8.89 2.90 9.83
N LEU A 70 7.90 2.38 10.54
CA LEU A 70 7.96 2.22 12.00
C LEU A 70 9.07 1.28 12.47
N GLU A 71 9.37 0.24 11.68
CA GLU A 71 10.49 -0.65 12.00
C GLU A 71 11.82 0.12 12.06
N ARG A 72 12.00 1.08 11.14
CA ARG A 72 13.21 1.91 11.07
C ARG A 72 13.17 3.11 12.01
N ASN A 73 11.99 3.71 12.19
CA ASN A 73 11.77 4.90 12.99
C ASN A 73 10.53 4.73 13.89
N PRO A 74 10.67 4.09 15.07
CA PRO A 74 9.54 3.72 15.92
C PRO A 74 8.70 4.89 16.45
N GLU A 75 9.29 6.08 16.56
CA GLU A 75 8.63 7.28 17.09
C GLU A 75 7.87 8.06 16.00
N GLU A 76 7.90 7.60 14.75
CA GLU A 76 7.26 8.31 13.64
C GLU A 76 5.72 8.23 13.72
N LYS A 77 5.08 9.40 13.73
CA LYS A 77 3.62 9.49 13.70
C LYS A 77 3.09 9.27 12.29
N LEU A 78 2.45 8.14 12.04
CA LEU A 78 1.91 7.76 10.73
C LEU A 78 0.48 8.25 10.50
N ILE A 79 0.31 9.57 10.45
CA ILE A 79 -1.01 10.21 10.27
C ILE A 79 -1.44 10.22 8.79
N ASN A 80 -0.49 10.10 7.86
CA ASN A 80 -0.76 10.17 6.42
C ASN A 80 -1.18 8.81 5.83
N HIS A 81 -2.12 8.83 4.88
CA HIS A 81 -2.57 7.68 4.09
C HIS A 81 -2.06 7.72 2.64
N ASP A 82 -1.39 8.81 2.25
CA ASP A 82 -0.85 9.00 0.91
C ASP A 82 0.35 8.08 0.66
N ILE A 83 0.15 7.11 -0.24
CA ILE A 83 1.18 6.14 -0.65
C ILE A 83 2.38 6.82 -1.31
N GLN A 84 2.22 7.95 -2.00
CA GLN A 84 3.34 8.70 -2.58
C GLN A 84 4.28 9.17 -1.46
N VAL A 85 3.71 9.81 -0.44
CA VAL A 85 4.47 10.33 0.70
C VAL A 85 5.11 9.20 1.49
N LEU A 86 4.35 8.12 1.76
CA LEU A 86 4.87 6.95 2.47
C LEU A 86 5.98 6.24 1.68
N SER A 87 5.86 6.13 0.36
CA SER A 87 6.87 5.54 -0.52
C SER A 87 8.14 6.38 -0.54
N ASN A 88 8.03 7.70 -0.70
CA ASN A 88 9.17 8.61 -0.61
C ASN A 88 9.87 8.49 0.75
N ARG A 89 9.11 8.40 1.84
CA ARG A 89 9.65 8.19 3.18
C ARG A 89 10.37 6.84 3.30
N TYR A 90 9.79 5.77 2.79
CA TYR A 90 10.42 4.44 2.71
C TYR A 90 11.76 4.50 1.98
N TYR A 91 11.81 5.14 0.81
CA TYR A 91 13.04 5.26 0.02
C TYR A 91 14.14 6.08 0.70
N ASN A 92 13.75 7.08 1.49
CA ASN A 92 14.69 7.85 2.30
C ASN A 92 15.32 7.01 3.42
N LEU A 93 14.54 6.11 4.02
CA LEU A 93 14.95 5.24 5.13
C LEU A 93 15.70 3.98 4.67
N TYR A 94 15.32 3.39 3.54
CA TYR A 94 15.84 2.14 3.00
C TYR A 94 16.57 2.36 1.69
N ARG A 95 17.86 2.70 1.78
CA ARG A 95 18.71 3.00 0.63
C ARG A 95 19.38 1.76 0.06
N GLY A 96 19.47 1.69 -1.26
CA GLY A 96 20.21 0.66 -2.00
C GLY A 96 19.33 -0.29 -2.79
N ARG A 97 19.93 -0.94 -3.81
CA ARG A 97 19.22 -1.76 -4.80
C ARG A 97 18.42 -2.91 -4.18
N LYS A 98 18.90 -3.50 -3.08
CA LYS A 98 18.22 -4.60 -2.37
C LYS A 98 16.87 -4.21 -1.77
N TYR A 99 16.64 -2.92 -1.49
CA TYR A 99 15.37 -2.41 -0.96
C TYR A 99 14.44 -1.84 -2.02
N LYS A 100 14.76 -2.00 -3.31
CA LYS A 100 13.90 -1.54 -4.41
C LYS A 100 12.50 -2.15 -4.25
N PHE A 101 11.46 -1.31 -4.34
CA PHE A 101 10.07 -1.71 -4.15
C PHE A 101 9.16 -1.07 -5.19
N HIS A 102 8.63 -1.84 -6.14
CA HIS A 102 7.76 -1.24 -7.15
C HIS A 102 6.35 -1.02 -6.59
N VAL A 103 6.08 0.21 -6.19
CA VAL A 103 4.78 0.62 -5.62
C VAL A 103 3.82 1.02 -6.76
N PRO A 104 2.76 0.24 -7.03
CA PRO A 104 1.71 0.69 -7.95
C PRO A 104 0.94 1.87 -7.35
N PHE A 105 0.08 2.52 -8.14
CA PHE A 105 -0.75 3.69 -7.73
C PHE A 105 0.01 4.99 -7.48
N ILE A 106 1.33 4.97 -7.52
CA ILE A 106 2.14 6.18 -7.52
C ILE A 106 2.02 6.87 -8.87
N SER A 107 1.68 8.15 -8.81
CA SER A 107 1.67 9.01 -9.99
C SER A 107 3.00 8.92 -10.71
N ARG A 108 2.95 8.77 -12.02
CA ARG A 108 4.13 8.86 -12.85
C ARG A 108 4.51 10.33 -13.00
N GLU A 109 4.97 10.96 -11.92
CA GLU A 109 5.85 12.14 -12.02
C GLU A 109 7.11 11.80 -12.85
N LYS A 110 7.36 10.51 -13.11
CA LYS A 110 8.47 9.93 -13.87
C LYS A 110 8.03 9.19 -15.14
N VAL A 111 6.98 9.60 -15.84
CA VAL A 111 7.10 9.49 -17.31
C VAL A 111 8.09 10.60 -17.65
N ASP A 112 9.21 10.28 -18.29
CA ASP A 112 10.09 11.29 -18.87
C ASP A 112 9.33 11.99 -20.00
N LEU A 113 8.39 12.86 -19.61
CA LEU A 113 7.57 13.63 -20.55
C LEU A 113 8.46 14.57 -21.36
N GLY A 114 9.67 14.88 -20.88
CA GLY A 114 10.67 15.67 -21.59
C GLY A 114 11.24 14.98 -22.84
N GLU A 115 11.05 13.66 -23.00
CA GLU A 115 11.36 12.99 -24.28
C GLU A 115 10.25 13.16 -25.33
N ILE A 116 9.05 13.59 -24.93
CA ILE A 116 7.84 13.60 -25.78
C ILE A 116 7.27 15.02 -25.97
N PHE A 117 7.47 15.91 -25.00
CA PHE A 117 6.85 17.24 -24.95
C PHE A 117 7.86 18.33 -24.60
N ASP A 118 7.61 19.55 -25.09
CA ASP A 118 8.37 20.74 -24.74
C ASP A 118 8.36 21.00 -23.22
N PRO A 119 9.45 21.54 -22.63
CA PRO A 119 9.58 21.75 -21.18
C PRO A 119 8.43 22.55 -20.55
N GLU A 120 7.86 23.52 -21.27
CA GLU A 120 6.73 24.33 -20.81
C GLU A 120 5.42 23.52 -20.76
N ILE A 121 5.18 22.68 -21.78
CA ILE A 121 4.06 21.74 -21.82
C ILE A 121 4.20 20.70 -20.71
N VAL A 122 5.42 20.22 -20.44
CA VAL A 122 5.68 19.27 -19.35
C VAL A 122 5.28 19.86 -18.00
N GLU A 123 5.56 21.15 -17.76
CA GLU A 123 5.23 21.80 -16.50
C GLU A 123 3.71 21.98 -16.35
N ASP A 124 3.03 22.43 -17.40
CA ASP A 124 1.57 22.53 -17.42
C ASP A 124 0.88 21.17 -17.18
N VAL A 125 1.41 20.10 -17.80
CA VAL A 125 0.92 18.73 -17.61
C VAL A 125 1.13 18.27 -16.16
N LYS A 126 2.27 18.57 -15.54
CA LYS A 126 2.51 18.24 -14.12
C LYS A 126 1.53 18.97 -13.20
N VAL A 127 1.31 20.27 -13.43
CA VAL A 127 0.33 21.07 -12.68
C VAL A 127 -1.06 20.45 -12.80
N TYR A 128 -1.47 20.12 -14.03
CA TYR A 128 -2.74 19.46 -14.30
C TYR A 128 -2.89 18.11 -13.58
N ILE A 129 -1.86 17.25 -13.62
CA ILE A 129 -1.86 15.95 -12.93
C ILE A 129 -2.04 16.16 -11.42
N LYS A 130 -1.27 17.06 -10.82
CA LYS A 130 -1.32 17.36 -9.39
C LYS A 130 -2.70 17.89 -8.97
N GLU A 131 -3.31 18.75 -9.78
CA GLU A 131 -4.67 19.21 -9.54
C GLU A 131 -5.71 18.09 -9.67
N SER A 132 -5.55 17.22 -10.66
CA SER A 132 -6.43 16.08 -10.89
C SER A 132 -6.41 15.10 -9.73
N GLU A 133 -5.24 14.84 -9.15
CA GLU A 133 -5.05 13.98 -7.99
C GLU A 133 -5.70 14.55 -6.73
N LYS A 134 -5.54 15.86 -6.48
CA LYS A 134 -6.26 16.53 -5.38
C LYS A 134 -7.78 16.40 -5.50
N LYS A 135 -8.29 16.41 -6.74
CA LYS A 135 -9.73 16.25 -7.04
C LYS A 135 -10.18 14.78 -7.00
N ASN A 136 -9.24 13.82 -7.09
CA ASN A 136 -9.50 12.39 -7.14
C ASN A 136 -8.56 11.58 -6.23
N PRO A 137 -8.57 11.82 -4.91
CA PRO A 137 -7.73 11.07 -3.97
C PRO A 137 -7.99 9.56 -4.07
N LEU A 138 -6.96 8.78 -4.39
CA LEU A 138 -7.07 7.34 -4.69
C LEU A 138 -7.55 6.52 -3.48
N ASP A 139 -7.17 6.93 -2.27
CA ASP A 139 -7.59 6.31 -1.01
C ASP A 139 -9.12 6.41 -0.81
N GLN A 140 -9.76 7.44 -1.37
CA GLN A 140 -11.22 7.62 -1.33
C GLN A 140 -11.91 7.06 -2.56
N ARG A 141 -11.31 7.25 -3.74
CA ARG A 141 -11.92 6.91 -5.04
C ARG A 141 -12.28 5.44 -5.18
N HIS A 142 -11.48 4.55 -4.61
CA HIS A 142 -11.75 3.11 -4.67
C HIS A 142 -12.80 2.64 -3.66
N ARG A 143 -13.12 3.46 -2.65
CA ARG A 143 -14.03 3.13 -1.55
C ARG A 143 -15.45 3.61 -1.81
N TYR A 144 -15.60 4.79 -2.37
CA TYR A 144 -16.89 5.46 -2.48
C TYR A 144 -17.29 5.68 -3.94
N PRO A 145 -18.59 5.55 -4.29
CA PRO A 145 -19.06 5.79 -5.65
C PRO A 145 -19.03 7.28 -6.03
N ARG A 146 -18.94 8.18 -5.05
CA ARG A 146 -18.96 9.63 -5.19
C ARG A 146 -17.91 10.27 -4.28
N ASN A 147 -17.50 11.49 -4.61
CA ASN A 147 -16.59 12.26 -3.77
C ASN A 147 -17.28 12.80 -2.51
N LEU A 148 -16.52 13.48 -1.64
CA LEU A 148 -17.03 14.07 -0.38
C LEU A 148 -18.16 15.09 -0.59
N LYS A 149 -18.31 15.65 -1.79
CA LYS A 149 -19.38 16.59 -2.17
C LYS A 149 -20.59 15.88 -2.79
N GLY A 150 -20.62 14.55 -2.82
CA GLY A 150 -21.66 13.77 -3.48
C GLY A 150 -21.60 13.80 -5.01
N GLN A 151 -20.54 14.35 -5.60
CA GLN A 151 -20.39 14.43 -7.05
C GLN A 151 -19.71 13.16 -7.61
N PRO A 152 -19.96 12.79 -8.87
CA PRO A 152 -19.20 11.73 -9.54
C PRO A 152 -17.70 12.06 -9.55
N TRP A 153 -16.87 11.01 -9.49
CA TRP A 153 -15.43 11.15 -9.68
C TRP A 153 -15.11 11.67 -11.09
N ARG A 154 -14.04 12.47 -11.22
CA ARG A 154 -13.62 12.97 -12.53
C ARG A 154 -12.75 11.94 -13.26
N GLY A 155 -12.94 11.84 -14.56
CA GLY A 155 -12.21 10.96 -15.47
C GLY A 155 -12.66 9.50 -15.42
N SER A 156 -12.27 8.74 -16.44
CA SER A 156 -12.57 7.32 -16.57
C SER A 156 -11.52 6.47 -15.83
N VAL A 157 -11.97 5.49 -15.05
CA VAL A 157 -11.10 4.48 -14.45
C VAL A 157 -11.60 3.10 -14.84
N GLY A 158 -10.69 2.29 -15.36
CA GLY A 158 -10.93 0.90 -15.70
C GLY A 158 -10.26 -0.05 -14.71
N PHE A 159 -10.76 -1.27 -14.66
CA PHE A 159 -10.12 -2.38 -13.97
C PHE A 159 -10.23 -3.61 -14.87
N GLU A 160 -9.09 -4.21 -15.20
CA GLU A 160 -9.01 -5.45 -15.95
C GLU A 160 -8.36 -6.53 -15.04
N PRO A 161 -9.11 -7.56 -14.63
CA PRO A 161 -8.62 -8.53 -13.64
C PRO A 161 -7.35 -9.29 -14.05
N GLY A 162 -7.19 -9.61 -15.33
CA GLY A 162 -6.10 -10.44 -15.84
C GLY A 162 -4.73 -9.80 -15.63
N SER A 163 -4.58 -8.57 -16.13
CA SER A 163 -3.39 -7.72 -16.01
C SER A 163 -3.17 -7.30 -14.56
N PHE A 164 -4.23 -6.96 -13.82
CA PHE A 164 -4.08 -6.53 -12.43
C PHE A 164 -3.66 -7.68 -11.50
N LEU A 165 -4.05 -8.92 -11.79
CA LEU A 165 -3.57 -10.09 -11.05
C LEU A 165 -2.05 -10.28 -11.16
N PHE A 166 -1.45 -9.92 -12.31
CA PHE A 166 0.00 -9.93 -12.46
C PHE A 166 0.67 -8.90 -11.53
N VAL A 167 0.09 -7.69 -11.43
CA VAL A 167 0.55 -6.65 -10.49
C VAL A 167 0.52 -7.16 -9.05
N ILE A 168 -0.60 -7.78 -8.63
CA ILE A 168 -0.73 -8.35 -7.27
C ILE A 168 0.32 -9.43 -7.01
N LYS A 169 0.57 -10.33 -7.98
CA LYS A 169 1.58 -11.39 -7.82
C LYS A 169 2.98 -10.83 -7.64
N LYS A 170 3.36 -9.83 -8.45
CA LYS A 170 4.65 -9.14 -8.32
C LYS A 170 4.76 -8.46 -6.96
N LEU A 171 3.70 -7.79 -6.52
CA LEU A 171 3.65 -7.13 -5.23
C LEU A 171 3.81 -8.11 -4.05
N LYS A 172 3.14 -9.27 -4.09
CA LYS A 172 3.32 -10.34 -3.07
C LYS A 172 4.78 -10.80 -3.01
N ALA A 173 5.41 -11.02 -4.17
CA ALA A 173 6.81 -11.43 -4.23
C ALA A 173 7.76 -10.35 -3.66
N ASP A 174 7.54 -9.08 -4.01
CA ASP A 174 8.33 -7.97 -3.50
C ASP A 174 8.16 -7.77 -1.99
N ILE A 175 6.92 -7.79 -1.47
CA ILE A 175 6.64 -7.65 -0.04
C ILE A 175 7.23 -8.82 0.76
N ALA A 176 7.12 -10.07 0.28
CA ALA A 176 7.71 -11.22 0.94
C ALA A 176 9.25 -11.08 1.02
N ARG A 177 9.89 -10.73 -0.10
CA ARG A 177 11.33 -10.50 -0.16
C ARG A 177 11.79 -9.39 0.79
N LEU A 178 11.09 -8.25 0.78
CA LEU A 178 11.43 -7.12 1.63
C LEU A 178 11.14 -7.38 3.10
N THR A 179 10.07 -8.10 3.42
CA THR A 179 9.77 -8.54 4.79
C THR A 179 10.92 -9.36 5.36
N ASN A 180 11.43 -10.34 4.61
CA ASN A 180 12.57 -11.15 5.04
C ASN A 180 13.85 -10.32 5.24
N LEU A 181 14.05 -9.30 4.42
CA LEU A 181 15.24 -8.44 4.48
C LEU A 181 15.17 -7.43 5.63
N ILE A 182 14.00 -6.87 5.91
CA ILE A 182 13.80 -5.78 6.88
C ILE A 182 13.49 -6.33 8.28
N PHE A 183 12.78 -7.45 8.37
CA PHE A 183 12.29 -8.04 9.62
C PHE A 183 12.87 -9.45 9.86
N PRO A 184 14.20 -9.61 9.89
CA PRO A 184 14.81 -10.92 10.07
C PRO A 184 14.35 -11.55 11.40
N ALA A 185 14.16 -12.87 11.40
CA ALA A 185 13.65 -13.64 12.54
C ALA A 185 14.47 -13.44 13.84
N ASN A 186 15.75 -13.08 13.71
CA ASN A 186 16.67 -12.90 14.85
C ASN A 186 16.55 -11.56 15.59
N ASN A 187 15.69 -10.63 15.15
CA ASN A 187 15.55 -9.31 15.80
C ASN A 187 14.56 -9.27 16.98
N VAL A 188 13.86 -10.37 17.29
CA VAL A 188 12.87 -10.42 18.40
C VAL A 188 13.54 -10.26 19.78
N ALA A 189 14.84 -10.54 19.90
CA ALA A 189 15.56 -10.54 21.19
C ALA A 189 16.16 -9.18 21.64
N ARG A 190 16.09 -8.11 20.83
CA ARG A 190 16.92 -6.90 21.07
C ARG A 190 16.22 -5.69 21.71
N ARG A 191 14.95 -5.79 22.12
CA ARG A 191 14.22 -4.65 22.72
C ARG A 191 13.48 -5.02 24.00
N THR A 192 14.22 -5.36 25.05
CA THR A 192 13.74 -5.14 26.44
C THR A 192 14.30 -3.80 26.94
N PRO A 193 13.46 -2.88 27.44
CA PRO A 193 13.95 -1.67 28.10
C PRO A 193 14.69 -2.06 29.39
N LYS A 194 15.89 -1.50 29.60
CA LYS A 194 16.59 -1.58 30.89
C LYS A 194 15.67 -1.01 31.97
N LYS A 195 15.38 -1.80 33.00
CA LYS A 195 14.68 -1.36 34.22
C LYS A 195 15.37 -0.10 34.75
N ALA A 196 14.59 0.96 34.95
CA ALA A 196 15.03 2.16 35.64
C ALA A 196 15.51 1.77 37.04
N ALA A 197 16.78 2.06 37.33
CA ALA A 197 17.32 1.93 38.67
C ALA A 197 16.61 2.96 39.56
N ARG A 198 15.81 2.47 40.51
CA ARG A 198 15.38 3.24 41.67
C ARG A 198 16.63 3.60 42.48
N ARG A 199 16.87 4.89 42.68
CA ARG A 199 17.66 5.39 43.81
C ARG A 199 16.66 6.08 44.75
N VAL A 200 16.52 5.52 45.94
CA VAL A 200 16.14 6.22 47.18
C VAL A 200 17.43 6.33 47.97
#